data_AF-A0AAU4FVY0-F1
#
_entry.id   AF-A0AAU4FVY0-F1
#
_cell.length_a   1.000
_cell.length_b   1.000
_cell.length_c   1.000
_cell.angle_alpha   90.00
_cell.angle_beta   90.00
_cell.angle_gamma   90.00
#
_symmetry.space_group_name_H-M   'P 1'
#
loop_
_entity.id
_entity.type
_entity.pdbx_description
1 polymer ?
#
loop_
_entity_poly.entity_id
_entity_poly.type
_entity_poly.pdbx_seq_one_letter_code
_entity_poly.pdbx_strand_id
1 'polypeptide(L)'
;MTTEVSWTYGERMESARPDRVRTDDARPDRLRPDDAGPDEVRPDAGSEQARTETDVAHVAAAIGDPSRARVLMALAGGAALPASALAAEAGVSNSTISGHLARLREARLVTFELDGRHRYYRLATADVARALEQLARIARPLPPRSLNADTRARALLRARLCYDHLAGRLGVDLMDALRVRDIIREQDAVAERRTRRDTAADDGPGDVAYLLTEHGKRELDAFGIDLTLLPRRRSPVRYCVDWAEQRHHLAGALGAAITDRLFDLDWLRHGKYRRVVRLTDAGREGLEGTFGIPADAAR
;
A
#
# COMPACT_ATOMS: atom_id res chain seq x y z
N MET A 1 -22.15 15.36 -35.61
CA MET A 1 -21.39 16.61 -35.53
C MET A 1 -20.29 16.39 -34.52
N THR A 2 -19.04 16.34 -34.99
CA THR A 2 -17.83 16.14 -34.18
C THR A 2 -17.18 17.48 -33.85
N THR A 3 -16.57 17.58 -32.68
CA THR A 3 -15.68 18.70 -32.35
C THR A 3 -14.53 18.19 -31.48
N GLU A 4 -13.44 17.82 -32.14
CA GLU A 4 -12.15 17.64 -31.47
C GLU A 4 -11.57 19.01 -31.10
N VAL A 5 -10.81 19.09 -30.01
CA VAL A 5 -10.06 20.30 -29.65
C VAL A 5 -8.57 19.94 -29.59
N SER A 6 -7.91 20.16 -30.72
CA SER A 6 -6.45 20.05 -30.84
C SER A 6 -5.76 21.23 -30.14
N TRP A 7 -4.65 20.95 -29.45
CA TRP A 7 -3.78 21.96 -28.85
C TRP A 7 -2.41 21.93 -29.53
N THR A 8 -2.13 22.95 -30.35
CA THR A 8 -0.87 23.07 -31.11
C THR A 8 0.27 23.59 -30.24
N TYR A 9 1.44 22.98 -30.37
CA TYR A 9 2.66 23.35 -29.65
C TYR A 9 3.34 24.58 -30.28
N GLY A 10 3.68 25.59 -29.48
CA GLY A 10 4.33 26.83 -29.93
C GLY A 10 5.83 26.86 -29.58
N GLU A 11 6.68 27.19 -30.55
CA GLU A 11 8.13 27.19 -30.39
C GLU A 11 8.74 28.53 -29.92
N ARG A 12 9.99 28.43 -29.44
CA ARG A 12 11.08 29.43 -29.51
C ARG A 12 10.89 30.80 -28.82
N MET A 13 11.75 31.04 -27.83
CA MET A 13 12.51 32.30 -27.74
C MET A 13 13.99 32.03 -27.43
N GLU A 14 14.84 32.95 -27.85
CA GLU A 14 16.30 32.85 -28.01
C GLU A 14 17.02 33.73 -26.97
N SER A 15 18.32 33.47 -26.73
CA SER A 15 19.27 34.34 -25.99
C SER A 15 19.09 34.46 -24.46
N ALA A 16 20.10 34.81 -23.65
CA ALA A 16 21.49 35.17 -23.95
C ALA A 16 22.49 34.64 -22.89
N ARG A 17 23.79 34.61 -23.23
CA ARG A 17 24.94 34.63 -22.31
C ARG A 17 25.75 35.92 -22.61
N PRO A 18 26.39 36.55 -21.61
CA PRO A 18 27.76 36.17 -21.24
C PRO A 18 27.89 36.07 -19.68
N ASP A 19 29.06 35.94 -19.03
CA ASP A 19 30.46 36.01 -19.48
C ASP A 19 31.38 35.05 -18.67
N ARG A 20 32.66 34.93 -19.07
CA ARG A 20 33.72 34.21 -18.35
C ARG A 20 35.00 35.05 -18.24
N VAL A 21 35.35 35.44 -17.02
CA VAL A 21 36.71 35.88 -16.68
C VAL A 21 37.52 34.68 -16.15
N ARG A 22 38.84 34.73 -16.30
CA ARG A 22 39.80 33.61 -16.16
C ARG A 22 41.09 34.11 -15.48
N THR A 23 41.92 33.18 -15.03
CA THR A 23 43.31 33.34 -14.56
C THR A 23 43.53 34.10 -13.24
N ASP A 24 44.59 33.89 -12.46
CA ASP A 24 45.43 32.73 -12.04
C ASP A 24 46.21 33.26 -10.77
N ASP A 25 47.24 32.69 -10.11
CA ASP A 25 48.15 31.54 -10.30
C ASP A 25 48.67 31.09 -8.89
N ALA A 26 49.62 30.14 -8.86
CA ALA A 26 50.68 29.93 -7.87
C ALA A 26 50.31 29.81 -6.38
N ARG A 27 50.25 28.60 -5.78
CA ARG A 27 51.35 27.68 -5.38
C ARG A 27 51.97 27.98 -4.00
N PRO A 28 52.57 26.96 -3.32
CA PRO A 28 52.43 26.81 -1.87
C PRO A 28 53.72 27.13 -1.10
N ASP A 29 53.69 26.96 0.23
CA ASP A 29 54.93 26.86 1.00
C ASP A 29 54.91 25.82 2.14
N ARG A 30 56.03 25.06 2.20
CA ARG A 30 56.58 24.24 3.30
C ARG A 30 55.64 23.49 4.27
N LEU A 31 55.47 22.19 3.99
CA LEU A 31 55.73 21.18 5.02
C LEU A 31 57.26 21.05 5.23
N ARG A 32 57.68 20.61 6.42
CA ARG A 32 59.02 20.01 6.63
C ARG A 32 58.83 18.53 7.01
N PRO A 33 59.72 17.62 6.57
CA PRO A 33 59.62 16.18 6.84
C PRO A 33 60.31 15.80 8.15
N ASP A 34 60.44 14.48 8.34
CA ASP A 34 61.30 13.76 9.29
C ASP A 34 60.79 13.67 10.74
N ASP A 35 60.02 12.61 11.01
CA ASP A 35 60.51 11.49 11.82
C ASP A 35 59.81 10.17 11.39
N ALA A 36 60.43 9.01 11.66
CA ALA A 36 60.21 7.78 10.87
C ALA A 36 59.48 6.63 11.58
N GLY A 37 58.74 5.83 10.79
CA GLY A 37 58.18 4.54 11.21
C GLY A 37 57.40 3.85 10.07
N PRO A 38 57.85 2.70 9.53
CA PRO A 38 57.13 1.96 8.49
C PRO A 38 56.14 0.97 9.13
N ASP A 39 54.90 1.41 9.34
CA ASP A 39 53.82 0.52 9.81
C ASP A 39 52.99 -0.03 8.62
N GLU A 40 52.35 -1.17 8.81
CA GLU A 40 51.94 -2.06 7.71
C GLU A 40 50.77 -1.52 6.86
N VAL A 41 50.88 -1.65 5.53
CA VAL A 41 49.75 -1.43 4.61
C VAL A 41 48.75 -2.57 4.75
N ARG A 42 47.88 -2.47 5.75
CA ARG A 42 46.68 -3.30 5.87
C ARG A 42 45.73 -3.00 4.70
N PRO A 43 45.09 -4.02 4.10
CA PRO A 43 44.24 -3.83 2.93
C PRO A 43 42.99 -3.01 3.26
N ASP A 44 42.54 -2.22 2.28
CA ASP A 44 41.35 -1.38 2.34
C ASP A 44 40.11 -2.19 2.76
N ALA A 45 39.58 -1.88 3.95
CA ALA A 45 38.42 -2.54 4.52
C ALA A 45 37.15 -1.97 3.86
N GLY A 46 36.81 -2.52 2.69
CA GLY A 46 35.81 -1.98 1.77
C GLY A 46 34.50 -1.54 2.41
N SER A 47 34.27 -0.22 2.37
CA SER A 47 33.01 0.48 2.60
C SER A 47 32.09 -0.14 3.68
N GLU A 48 32.36 0.15 4.96
CA GLU A 48 31.34 -0.03 5.99
C GLU A 48 30.15 0.92 5.73
N GLN A 49 29.11 0.42 5.05
CA GLN A 49 27.76 0.95 5.28
C GLN A 49 27.46 0.79 6.77
N ALA A 50 27.48 1.90 7.50
CA ALA A 50 27.27 1.94 8.94
C ALA A 50 26.00 1.17 9.32
N ARG A 51 26.16 0.12 10.13
CA ARG A 51 25.07 -0.76 10.58
C ARG A 51 24.28 -0.09 11.70
N THR A 52 23.67 1.05 11.39
CA THR A 52 22.84 1.82 12.31
C THR A 52 21.61 1.03 12.73
N GLU A 53 21.26 1.10 14.01
CA GLU A 53 20.02 0.54 14.54
C GLU A 53 18.78 1.16 13.84
N THR A 54 17.72 0.37 13.67
CA THR A 54 16.49 0.86 13.04
C THR A 54 15.69 1.67 14.05
N ASP A 55 15.50 2.96 13.80
CA ASP A 55 14.69 3.84 14.66
C ASP A 55 13.18 3.57 14.51
N VAL A 56 12.74 2.49 15.17
CA VAL A 56 11.33 2.14 15.32
C VAL A 56 10.60 3.15 16.21
N ALA A 57 11.31 3.82 17.13
CA ALA A 57 10.71 4.75 18.09
C ALA A 57 10.17 6.02 17.42
N HIS A 58 10.90 6.60 16.47
CA HIS A 58 10.44 7.72 15.64
C HIS A 58 9.16 7.36 14.87
N VAL A 59 9.13 6.18 14.23
CA VAL A 59 7.96 5.70 13.49
C VAL A 59 6.77 5.45 14.42
N ALA A 60 6.99 4.81 15.57
CA ALA A 60 5.95 4.58 16.57
C ALA A 60 5.37 5.88 17.12
N ALA A 61 6.21 6.89 17.41
CA ALA A 61 5.77 8.21 17.84
C ALA A 61 5.00 8.97 16.75
N ALA A 62 5.34 8.77 15.48
CA ALA A 62 4.58 9.32 14.35
C ALA A 62 3.19 8.66 14.20
N ILE A 63 3.05 7.37 14.52
CA ILE A 63 1.76 6.64 14.47
C ILE A 63 0.89 6.88 15.72
N GLY A 64 1.49 6.96 16.91
CA GLY A 64 0.85 6.90 18.24
C GLY A 64 -0.04 8.07 18.67
N ASP A 65 -0.66 8.78 17.73
CA ASP A 65 -1.59 9.90 17.96
C ASP A 65 -2.96 9.54 17.36
N PRO A 66 -4.09 9.71 18.09
CA PRO A 66 -5.40 9.26 17.62
C PRO A 66 -5.87 9.88 16.29
N SER A 67 -5.43 11.10 15.97
CA SER A 67 -5.76 11.79 14.72
C SER A 67 -4.86 11.30 13.59
N ARG A 68 -3.55 11.16 13.83
CA ARG A 68 -2.61 10.59 12.84
C ARG A 68 -2.95 9.14 12.53
N ALA A 69 -3.32 8.34 13.52
CA ALA A 69 -3.80 6.97 13.34
C ALA A 69 -5.06 6.91 12.46
N ARG A 70 -6.03 7.83 12.61
CA ARG A 70 -7.21 7.93 11.71
C ARG A 70 -6.83 8.29 10.29
N VAL A 71 -5.92 9.26 10.08
CA VAL A 71 -5.40 9.62 8.76
C VAL A 71 -4.78 8.40 8.07
N LEU A 72 -3.87 7.71 8.75
CA LEU A 72 -3.21 6.52 8.25
C LEU A 72 -4.21 5.39 7.95
N MET A 73 -5.14 5.12 8.87
CA MET A 73 -6.19 4.11 8.70
C MET A 73 -7.22 4.46 7.63
N ALA A 74 -7.32 5.72 7.19
CA ALA A 74 -8.14 6.13 6.04
C ALA A 74 -7.39 5.96 4.71
N LEU A 75 -6.10 6.31 4.68
CA LEU A 75 -5.20 6.12 3.53
C LEU A 75 -4.84 4.65 3.27
N ALA A 76 -4.99 3.78 4.27
CA ALA A 76 -4.90 2.31 4.15
C ALA A 76 -6.06 1.68 3.33
N GLY A 77 -6.68 2.43 2.43
CA GLY A 77 -7.61 1.99 1.39
C GLY A 77 -7.14 2.34 -0.02
N GLY A 78 -5.83 2.52 -0.21
CA GLY A 78 -5.18 2.76 -1.51
C GLY A 78 -5.36 4.18 -2.06
N ALA A 79 -6.59 4.68 -2.04
CA ALA A 79 -7.00 5.97 -2.60
C ALA A 79 -6.23 7.16 -2.02
N ALA A 80 -5.75 8.04 -2.89
CA ALA A 80 -5.17 9.31 -2.50
C ALA A 80 -6.28 10.31 -2.11
N LEU A 81 -6.15 10.96 -0.94
CA LEU A 81 -7.19 11.82 -0.36
C LEU A 81 -6.70 13.26 -0.13
N PRO A 82 -7.52 14.29 -0.41
CA PRO A 82 -7.15 15.67 -0.12
C PRO A 82 -7.14 15.93 1.39
N ALA A 83 -6.30 16.86 1.83
CA ALA A 83 -6.12 17.20 3.25
C ALA A 83 -7.44 17.53 3.99
N SER A 84 -8.43 18.12 3.31
CA SER A 84 -9.76 18.42 3.87
C SER A 84 -10.60 17.16 4.18
N ALA A 85 -10.51 16.13 3.36
CA ALA A 85 -11.15 14.84 3.64
C ALA A 85 -10.48 14.15 4.84
N LEU A 86 -9.14 14.24 4.92
CA LEU A 86 -8.37 13.71 6.05
C LEU A 86 -8.62 14.49 7.35
N ALA A 87 -8.89 15.79 7.29
CA ALA A 87 -9.29 16.60 8.44
C ALA A 87 -10.65 16.14 9.02
N ALA A 88 -11.66 15.99 8.15
CA ALA A 88 -12.99 15.53 8.53
C ALA A 88 -12.97 14.09 9.09
N GLU A 89 -12.13 13.23 8.52
CA GLU A 89 -11.93 11.83 8.92
C GLU A 89 -11.18 11.70 10.25
N ALA A 90 -10.16 12.53 10.50
CA ALA A 90 -9.48 12.58 11.79
C ALA A 90 -10.32 13.25 12.90
N GLY A 91 -11.25 14.12 12.53
CA GLY A 91 -12.06 14.94 13.44
C GLY A 91 -11.36 16.23 13.88
N VAL A 92 -10.55 16.85 13.00
CA VAL A 92 -9.72 18.03 13.31
C VAL A 92 -9.88 19.14 12.26
N SER A 93 -9.31 20.32 12.52
CA SER A 93 -9.33 21.45 11.56
C SER A 93 -8.31 21.30 10.42
N ASN A 94 -8.47 22.11 9.37
CA ASN A 94 -7.53 22.17 8.25
C ASN A 94 -6.13 22.73 8.63
N SER A 95 -6.00 23.49 9.73
CA SER A 95 -4.68 23.87 10.26
C SER A 95 -4.03 22.70 11.01
N THR A 96 -4.79 22.02 11.88
CA THR A 96 -4.32 20.86 12.64
C THR A 96 -3.91 19.70 11.73
N ILE A 97 -4.70 19.39 10.69
CA ILE A 97 -4.35 18.32 9.74
C ILE A 97 -3.05 18.62 8.99
N SER A 98 -2.75 19.89 8.70
CA SER A 98 -1.53 20.28 7.97
C SER A 98 -0.29 19.97 8.80
N GLY A 99 -0.33 20.21 10.12
CA GLY A 99 0.74 19.81 11.04
C GLY A 99 0.86 18.29 11.19
N HIS A 100 -0.26 17.56 11.27
CA HIS A 100 -0.26 16.09 11.28
C HIS A 100 0.36 15.49 10.00
N LEU A 101 -0.01 15.99 8.82
CA LEU A 101 0.48 15.52 7.53
C LEU A 101 1.95 15.88 7.31
N ALA A 102 2.43 17.02 7.81
CA ALA A 102 3.85 17.35 7.82
C ALA A 102 4.66 16.31 8.62
N ARG A 103 4.21 15.98 9.84
CA ARG A 103 4.89 15.03 10.75
C ARG A 103 4.82 13.58 10.25
N LEU A 104 3.73 13.18 9.59
CA LEU A 104 3.62 11.88 8.91
C LEU A 104 4.53 11.77 7.67
N ARG A 105 4.74 12.87 6.94
CA ARG A 105 5.65 12.92 5.79
C ARG A 105 7.12 12.92 6.22
N GLU A 106 7.44 13.61 7.30
CA GLU A 106 8.76 13.60 7.95
C GLU A 106 9.16 12.17 8.36
N ALA A 107 8.27 11.46 9.04
CA ALA A 107 8.42 10.02 9.35
C ALA A 107 8.26 9.07 8.14
N ARG A 108 8.16 9.61 6.91
CA ARG A 108 8.02 8.86 5.64
C ARG A 108 6.83 7.90 5.58
N LEU A 109 5.76 8.13 6.36
CA LEU A 109 4.55 7.30 6.38
C LEU A 109 3.55 7.68 5.29
N VAL A 110 3.53 8.96 4.88
CA VAL A 110 2.70 9.46 3.78
C VAL A 110 3.51 10.23 2.74
N THR A 111 3.07 10.13 1.49
CA THR A 111 3.50 10.98 0.38
C THR A 111 2.27 11.72 -0.19
N PHE A 112 2.47 12.62 -1.16
CA PHE A 112 1.38 13.27 -1.87
C PHE A 112 1.74 13.53 -3.34
N GLU A 113 0.70 13.65 -4.16
CA GLU A 113 0.77 14.21 -5.51
C GLU A 113 0.06 15.56 -5.56
N LEU A 114 0.40 16.36 -6.57
CA LEU A 114 -0.25 17.63 -6.88
C LEU A 114 -1.23 17.43 -8.02
N ASP A 115 -2.49 17.79 -7.79
CA ASP A 115 -3.51 17.96 -8.83
C ASP A 115 -4.04 19.39 -8.75
N GLY A 116 -3.75 20.17 -9.79
CA GLY A 116 -3.96 21.62 -9.83
C GLY A 116 -3.34 22.33 -8.61
N ARG A 117 -4.20 22.82 -7.71
CA ARG A 117 -3.82 23.53 -6.47
C ARG A 117 -3.89 22.65 -5.21
N HIS A 118 -4.28 21.39 -5.34
CA HIS A 118 -4.59 20.50 -4.23
C HIS A 118 -3.53 19.39 -4.08
N ARG A 119 -3.24 19.02 -2.83
CA ARG A 119 -2.36 17.90 -2.49
C ARG A 119 -3.21 16.70 -2.12
N TYR A 120 -3.05 15.61 -2.87
CA TYR A 120 -3.71 14.34 -2.62
C TYR A 120 -2.71 13.40 -1.96
N TYR A 121 -2.94 13.09 -0.68
CA TYR A 121 -2.03 12.31 0.16
C TYR A 121 -2.36 10.83 0.05
N ARG A 122 -1.33 9.98 0.06
CA ARG A 122 -1.43 8.51 0.08
C ARG A 122 -0.36 7.93 1.00
N LEU A 123 -0.51 6.67 1.42
CA LEU A 123 0.56 5.99 2.14
C LEU A 123 1.84 5.95 1.28
N ALA A 124 3.00 6.12 1.90
CA ALA A 124 4.27 6.23 1.17
C ALA A 124 4.68 4.91 0.49
N THR A 125 4.44 3.77 1.15
CA THR A 125 4.67 2.42 0.61
C THR A 125 3.55 1.48 1.05
N ALA A 126 3.46 0.31 0.41
CA ALA A 126 2.59 -0.78 0.86
C ALA A 126 2.98 -1.31 2.25
N ASP A 127 4.24 -1.16 2.67
CA ASP A 127 4.73 -1.63 3.97
C ASP A 127 4.12 -0.83 5.13
N VAL A 128 3.80 0.44 4.91
CA VAL A 128 3.03 1.25 5.87
C VAL A 128 1.64 0.66 6.06
N ALA A 129 0.98 0.18 4.99
CA ALA A 129 -0.31 -0.51 5.10
C ALA A 129 -0.17 -1.83 5.88
N ARG A 130 0.82 -2.67 5.53
CA ARG A 130 1.11 -3.93 6.24
C ARG A 130 1.37 -3.69 7.74
N ALA A 131 2.15 -2.66 8.08
CA ALA A 131 2.43 -2.31 9.48
C ALA A 131 1.16 -1.86 10.24
N LEU A 132 0.30 -1.05 9.61
CA LEU A 132 -0.99 -0.64 10.18
C LEU A 132 -1.94 -1.82 10.39
N GLU A 133 -1.92 -2.82 9.50
CA GLU A 133 -2.69 -4.05 9.62
C GLU A 133 -2.21 -4.92 10.79
N GLN A 134 -0.90 -5.10 10.97
CA GLN A 134 -0.35 -5.83 12.13
C GLN A 134 -0.65 -5.09 13.45
N LEU A 135 -0.53 -3.76 13.47
CA LEU A 135 -0.92 -2.94 14.62
C LEU A 135 -2.42 -3.07 14.92
N ALA A 136 -3.28 -3.07 13.90
CA ALA A 136 -4.72 -3.26 14.07
C ALA A 136 -5.07 -4.66 14.62
N ARG A 137 -4.31 -5.70 14.24
CA ARG A 137 -4.50 -7.08 14.73
C ARG A 137 -4.26 -7.23 16.24
N ILE A 138 -3.34 -6.44 16.81
CA ILE A 138 -3.02 -6.46 18.25
C ILE A 138 -3.70 -5.32 19.05
N ALA A 139 -4.38 -4.40 18.38
CA ALA A 139 -5.02 -3.25 19.02
C ALA A 139 -6.30 -3.66 19.78
N ARG A 140 -6.52 -3.06 20.96
CA ARG A 140 -7.76 -3.26 21.72
C ARG A 140 -8.94 -2.60 20.97
N PRO A 141 -10.05 -3.30 20.71
CA PRO A 141 -11.26 -2.69 20.16
C PRO A 141 -11.74 -1.51 21.03
N LEU A 142 -11.97 -0.37 20.39
CA LEU A 142 -12.56 0.81 21.02
C LEU A 142 -14.09 0.79 20.79
N PRO A 143 -14.92 0.78 21.84
CA PRO A 143 -16.38 0.74 21.67
C PRO A 143 -16.88 2.04 20.98
N PRO A 144 -17.81 1.94 20.03
CA PRO A 144 -18.34 3.10 19.32
C PRO A 144 -19.12 4.01 20.28
N ARG A 145 -18.77 5.31 20.29
CA ARG A 145 -19.40 6.31 21.18
C ARG A 145 -20.65 6.98 20.58
N SER A 146 -21.18 6.48 19.47
CA SER A 146 -22.41 6.95 18.84
C SER A 146 -22.95 5.94 17.81
N LEU A 147 -24.24 6.02 17.49
CA LEU A 147 -24.89 5.21 16.45
C LEU A 147 -24.21 5.35 15.07
N ASN A 148 -23.68 6.54 14.76
CA ASN A 148 -22.92 6.79 13.53
C ASN A 148 -21.55 6.09 13.54
N ALA A 149 -20.87 6.04 14.69
CA ALA A 149 -19.61 5.32 14.84
C ALA A 149 -19.82 3.79 14.80
N ASP A 150 -20.90 3.30 15.41
CA ASP A 150 -21.28 1.88 15.40
C ASP A 150 -21.66 1.41 13.98
N THR A 151 -22.54 2.15 13.30
CA THR A 151 -22.95 1.85 11.91
C THR A 151 -21.74 1.85 10.97
N ARG A 152 -20.78 2.78 11.18
CA ARG A 152 -19.51 2.78 10.46
C ARG A 152 -18.64 1.56 10.79
N ALA A 153 -18.55 1.17 12.06
CA ALA A 153 -17.77 0.01 12.48
C ALA A 153 -18.33 -1.27 11.83
N ARG A 154 -19.64 -1.52 11.95
CA ARG A 154 -20.31 -2.66 11.29
C ARG A 154 -20.11 -2.68 9.77
N ALA A 155 -20.13 -1.53 9.11
CA ALA A 155 -19.82 -1.44 7.69
C ALA A 155 -18.36 -1.82 7.35
N LEU A 156 -17.38 -1.38 8.15
CA LEU A 156 -15.96 -1.74 7.97
C LEU A 156 -15.66 -3.21 8.31
N LEU A 157 -16.45 -3.83 9.20
CA LEU A 157 -16.35 -5.26 9.51
C LEU A 157 -16.83 -6.12 8.32
N ARG A 158 -17.97 -5.75 7.72
CA ARG A 158 -18.58 -6.49 6.60
C ARG A 158 -17.73 -6.47 5.33
N ALA A 159 -17.41 -5.30 4.81
CA ALA A 159 -16.69 -5.16 3.54
C ALA A 159 -15.91 -3.84 3.48
N ARG A 160 -14.60 -3.94 3.25
CA ARG A 160 -13.69 -2.79 3.16
C ARG A 160 -12.50 -3.06 2.24
N LEU A 161 -11.71 -2.04 1.96
CA LEU A 161 -10.39 -2.20 1.33
C LEU A 161 -9.28 -2.30 2.39
N CYS A 162 -8.43 -3.31 2.31
CA CYS A 162 -7.08 -3.32 2.88
C CYS A 162 -6.12 -2.90 1.76
N TYR A 163 -5.67 -1.65 1.81
CA TYR A 163 -4.94 -1.00 0.73
C TYR A 163 -5.67 -1.13 -0.63
N ASP A 164 -5.23 -2.01 -1.52
CA ASP A 164 -5.75 -2.21 -2.88
C ASP A 164 -6.63 -3.46 -3.04
N HIS A 165 -6.94 -4.21 -1.98
CA HIS A 165 -7.69 -5.46 -2.06
C HIS A 165 -8.82 -5.60 -1.03
N LEU A 166 -9.80 -6.46 -1.32
CA LEU A 166 -11.02 -6.67 -0.54
C LEU A 166 -10.75 -7.38 0.80
N ALA A 167 -11.35 -6.85 1.87
CA ALA A 167 -11.17 -7.30 3.25
C ALA A 167 -12.46 -7.08 4.08
N GLY A 168 -12.43 -7.46 5.35
CA GLY A 168 -13.64 -7.70 6.14
C GLY A 168 -14.24 -9.06 5.79
N ARG A 169 -15.40 -9.37 6.38
CA ARG A 169 -16.12 -10.63 6.21
C ARG A 169 -16.16 -11.10 4.76
N LEU A 170 -16.62 -10.24 3.85
CA LEU A 170 -16.71 -10.53 2.41
C LEU A 170 -15.36 -10.87 1.74
N GLY A 171 -14.26 -10.26 2.17
CA GLY A 171 -12.92 -10.56 1.65
C GLY A 171 -12.35 -11.90 2.16
N VAL A 172 -12.79 -12.33 3.34
CA VAL A 172 -12.51 -13.67 3.88
C VAL A 172 -13.39 -14.72 3.22
N ASP A 173 -14.70 -14.46 3.06
CA ASP A 173 -15.63 -15.38 2.39
C ASP A 173 -15.22 -15.60 0.91
N LEU A 174 -14.67 -14.57 0.25
CA LEU A 174 -14.03 -14.70 -1.07
C LEU A 174 -12.77 -15.57 -1.04
N MET A 175 -11.89 -15.40 -0.04
CA MET A 175 -10.71 -16.25 0.13
C MET A 175 -11.09 -17.72 0.36
N ASP A 176 -12.14 -17.97 1.14
CA ASP A 176 -12.70 -19.32 1.36
C ASP A 176 -13.27 -19.90 0.06
N ALA A 177 -14.08 -19.14 -0.69
CA ALA A 177 -14.67 -19.60 -1.94
C ALA A 177 -13.61 -19.98 -3.00
N LEU A 178 -12.55 -19.16 -3.13
CA LEU A 178 -11.43 -19.45 -4.04
C LEU A 178 -10.65 -20.70 -3.61
N ARG A 179 -10.60 -21.04 -2.31
CA ARG A 179 -10.03 -22.30 -1.81
C ARG A 179 -10.94 -23.50 -2.05
N VAL A 180 -12.23 -23.38 -1.74
CA VAL A 180 -13.22 -24.47 -1.88
C VAL A 180 -13.40 -24.90 -3.33
N ARG A 181 -13.24 -23.96 -4.28
CA ARG A 181 -13.27 -24.22 -5.73
C ARG A 181 -11.91 -24.68 -6.32
N ASP A 182 -10.89 -24.92 -5.51
CA ASP A 182 -9.50 -25.18 -5.94
C ASP A 182 -8.97 -24.14 -6.96
N ILE A 183 -9.41 -22.88 -6.86
CA ILE A 183 -8.85 -21.77 -7.67
C ILE A 183 -7.47 -21.41 -7.11
N ILE A 184 -7.38 -21.29 -5.78
CA ILE A 184 -6.13 -21.23 -5.03
C ILE A 184 -6.02 -22.43 -4.09
N ARG A 185 -4.82 -22.96 -3.92
CA ARG A 185 -4.55 -24.13 -3.05
C ARG A 185 -3.47 -23.80 -2.03
N GLU A 186 -3.66 -24.30 -0.81
CA GLU A 186 -2.73 -24.15 0.30
C GLU A 186 -1.49 -25.05 0.13
N GLN A 187 -0.33 -24.58 0.59
CA GLN A 187 0.93 -25.34 0.64
C GLN A 187 1.76 -24.99 1.88
N ASP A 188 2.49 -25.98 2.39
CA ASP A 188 3.41 -25.80 3.52
C ASP A 188 4.62 -24.92 3.12
N ALA A 189 4.74 -23.73 3.72
CA ALA A 189 5.79 -22.77 3.35
C ALA A 189 7.22 -23.30 3.62
N VAL A 190 7.35 -24.34 4.45
CA VAL A 190 8.59 -25.05 4.78
C VAL A 190 9.26 -25.64 3.53
N ALA A 191 8.49 -26.07 2.52
CA ALA A 191 9.03 -26.64 1.29
C ALA A 191 9.71 -25.59 0.40
N GLU A 192 9.07 -24.44 0.18
CA GLU A 192 9.56 -23.40 -0.75
C GLU A 192 10.63 -22.49 -0.14
N ARG A 193 10.69 -22.34 1.20
CA ARG A 193 11.72 -21.52 1.87
C ARG A 193 13.14 -22.09 1.68
N ARG A 194 13.28 -23.32 1.14
CA ARG A 194 14.55 -23.92 0.69
C ARG A 194 14.98 -23.53 -0.74
N THR A 195 14.09 -23.05 -1.61
CA THR A 195 14.39 -22.79 -3.03
C THR A 195 14.43 -21.30 -3.39
N ARG A 196 13.82 -20.41 -2.60
CA ARG A 196 13.72 -18.96 -2.89
C ARG A 196 14.74 -18.05 -2.15
N ARG A 197 15.97 -18.51 -1.90
CA ARG A 197 16.97 -17.66 -1.21
C ARG A 197 17.36 -16.39 -1.99
N ASP A 198 17.27 -16.42 -3.32
CA ASP A 198 17.87 -15.40 -4.19
C ASP A 198 16.87 -14.41 -4.82
N THR A 199 15.57 -14.54 -4.52
CA THR A 199 14.53 -13.58 -4.94
C THR A 199 14.14 -12.67 -3.78
N ALA A 200 14.72 -11.46 -3.75
CA ALA A 200 14.59 -10.51 -2.64
C ALA A 200 13.18 -9.88 -2.50
N ALA A 201 12.24 -10.67 -1.97
CA ALA A 201 10.93 -10.23 -1.47
C ALA A 201 10.36 -11.31 -0.51
N ASP A 202 11.00 -11.51 0.66
CA ASP A 202 10.43 -12.38 1.72
C ASP A 202 9.23 -11.66 2.33
N ASP A 203 8.03 -12.00 1.83
CA ASP A 203 6.80 -11.22 2.00
C ASP A 203 6.13 -11.38 3.39
N GLY A 204 6.92 -11.70 4.40
CA GLY A 204 6.54 -11.82 5.82
C GLY A 204 6.58 -13.25 6.36
N PRO A 205 6.44 -13.42 7.68
CA PRO A 205 6.37 -14.73 8.33
C PRO A 205 5.00 -15.37 8.09
N GLY A 206 4.82 -15.94 6.91
CA GLY A 206 3.75 -16.90 6.63
C GLY A 206 4.21 -18.33 6.92
N ASP A 207 3.49 -19.02 7.81
CA ASP A 207 3.61 -20.48 8.00
C ASP A 207 3.06 -21.25 6.77
N VAL A 208 2.23 -20.56 5.98
CA VAL A 208 1.43 -21.07 4.87
C VAL A 208 1.73 -20.27 3.59
N ALA A 209 1.80 -20.97 2.47
CA ALA A 209 1.78 -20.39 1.13
C ALA A 209 0.46 -20.72 0.40
N TYR A 210 0.07 -19.90 -0.57
CA TYR A 210 -1.03 -20.18 -1.49
C TYR A 210 -0.53 -20.09 -2.93
N LEU A 211 -0.82 -21.11 -3.74
CA LEU A 211 -0.58 -21.09 -5.17
C LEU A 211 -1.89 -21.02 -5.95
N LEU A 212 -1.86 -20.37 -7.11
CA LEU A 212 -2.93 -20.40 -8.09
C LEU A 212 -2.84 -21.70 -8.92
N THR A 213 -3.94 -22.44 -9.06
CA THR A 213 -3.95 -23.73 -9.77
C THR A 213 -4.17 -23.57 -11.28
N GLU A 214 -3.90 -24.62 -12.06
CA GLU A 214 -4.19 -24.61 -13.50
C GLU A 214 -5.69 -24.61 -13.82
N HIS A 215 -6.56 -24.96 -12.86
CA HIS A 215 -8.00 -24.75 -12.94
C HIS A 215 -8.34 -23.29 -12.66
N GLY A 216 -7.84 -22.76 -11.55
CA GLY A 216 -8.05 -21.39 -11.12
C GLY A 216 -7.62 -20.34 -12.14
N LYS A 217 -6.54 -20.59 -12.88
CA LYS A 217 -6.15 -19.73 -14.01
C LYS A 217 -7.26 -19.55 -15.05
N ARG A 218 -8.00 -20.63 -15.37
CA ARG A 218 -9.06 -20.63 -16.38
C ARG A 218 -10.35 -20.01 -15.85
N GLU A 219 -10.68 -20.27 -14.59
CA GLU A 219 -11.82 -19.63 -13.91
C GLU A 219 -11.66 -18.10 -13.86
N LEU A 220 -10.45 -17.63 -13.56
CA LEU A 220 -10.14 -16.19 -13.47
C LEU A 220 -10.07 -15.52 -14.84
N ASP A 221 -9.50 -16.20 -15.84
CA ASP A 221 -9.51 -15.75 -17.25
C ASP A 221 -10.95 -15.62 -17.77
N ALA A 222 -11.80 -16.63 -17.52
CA ALA A 222 -13.23 -16.59 -17.86
C ALA A 222 -14.02 -15.52 -17.09
N PHE A 223 -13.63 -15.19 -15.85
CA PHE A 223 -14.16 -14.06 -15.09
C PHE A 223 -13.69 -12.69 -15.65
N GLY A 224 -12.67 -12.67 -16.51
CA GLY A 224 -12.12 -11.49 -17.17
C GLY A 224 -10.90 -10.89 -16.46
N ILE A 225 -10.04 -11.72 -15.86
CA ILE A 225 -8.78 -11.30 -15.24
C ILE A 225 -7.60 -11.89 -16.03
N ASP A 226 -7.00 -11.05 -16.87
CA ASP A 226 -5.78 -11.41 -17.60
C ASP A 226 -4.59 -11.52 -16.63
N LEU A 227 -4.20 -12.78 -16.38
CA LEU A 227 -3.10 -13.11 -15.47
C LEU A 227 -1.71 -12.76 -16.02
N THR A 228 -1.58 -12.46 -17.31
CA THR A 228 -0.32 -12.03 -17.93
C THR A 228 0.01 -10.56 -17.63
N LEU A 229 -1.01 -9.74 -17.36
CA LEU A 229 -0.89 -8.33 -16.98
C LEU A 229 -0.56 -8.11 -15.50
N LEU A 230 -0.61 -9.15 -14.66
CA LEU A 230 -0.33 -9.02 -13.23
C LEU A 230 1.12 -8.53 -12.97
N PRO A 231 1.33 -7.55 -12.07
CA PRO A 231 2.66 -6.99 -11.80
C PRO A 231 3.69 -8.03 -11.31
N ARG A 232 4.61 -8.46 -12.18
CA ARG A 232 5.66 -9.48 -11.93
C ARG A 232 6.56 -9.24 -10.70
N ARG A 233 6.55 -8.04 -10.09
CA ARG A 233 7.28 -7.71 -8.86
C ARG A 233 6.47 -7.92 -7.57
N ARG A 234 5.20 -8.30 -7.66
CA ARG A 234 4.37 -8.74 -6.52
C ARG A 234 4.11 -10.24 -6.68
N SER A 235 4.09 -11.00 -5.58
CA SER A 235 3.59 -12.38 -5.64
C SER A 235 2.15 -12.39 -6.18
N PRO A 236 1.79 -13.30 -7.11
CA PRO A 236 0.45 -13.34 -7.69
C PRO A 236 -0.62 -13.55 -6.62
N VAL A 237 -0.39 -14.51 -5.72
CA VAL A 237 -1.24 -14.78 -4.55
C VAL A 237 -0.46 -14.41 -3.29
N ARG A 238 -1.10 -13.62 -2.41
CA ARG A 238 -0.71 -13.43 -1.01
C ARG A 238 -1.97 -13.46 -0.16
N TYR A 239 -1.81 -13.40 1.15
CA TYR A 239 -2.91 -13.14 2.07
C TYR A 239 -2.51 -12.03 3.05
N CYS A 240 -3.51 -11.30 3.53
CA CYS A 240 -3.41 -10.55 4.77
C CYS A 240 -4.29 -11.24 5.84
N VAL A 241 -3.96 -11.08 7.11
CA VAL A 241 -4.81 -11.56 8.21
C VAL A 241 -5.81 -10.46 8.55
N ASP A 242 -7.10 -10.75 8.47
CA ASP A 242 -8.13 -9.80 8.84
C ASP A 242 -8.12 -9.56 10.35
N TRP A 243 -7.96 -8.31 10.80
CA TRP A 243 -7.92 -8.00 12.23
C TRP A 243 -9.26 -8.27 12.94
N ALA A 244 -10.37 -8.28 12.22
CA ALA A 244 -11.70 -8.52 12.76
C ALA A 244 -12.07 -10.01 12.77
N GLU A 245 -11.88 -10.68 11.64
CA GLU A 245 -12.22 -12.11 11.49
C GLU A 245 -11.13 -13.03 12.05
N GLN A 246 -9.88 -12.54 12.17
CA GLN A 246 -8.66 -13.32 12.44
C GLN A 246 -8.41 -14.46 11.43
N ARG A 247 -8.90 -14.27 10.20
CA ARG A 247 -8.83 -15.22 9.07
C ARG A 247 -8.12 -14.58 7.88
N HIS A 248 -7.68 -15.40 6.93
CA HIS A 248 -6.99 -14.93 5.73
C HIS A 248 -7.98 -14.28 4.76
N HIS A 249 -7.61 -13.13 4.20
CA HIS A 249 -8.27 -12.53 3.03
C HIS A 249 -7.24 -12.33 1.90
N LEU A 250 -7.71 -12.38 0.65
CA LEU A 250 -6.83 -12.42 -0.51
C LEU A 250 -6.11 -11.09 -0.75
N ALA A 251 -4.79 -11.15 -0.90
CA ALA A 251 -3.92 -10.01 -1.14
C ALA A 251 -2.94 -10.29 -2.30
N GLY A 252 -2.04 -9.34 -2.58
CA GLY A 252 -1.06 -9.46 -3.67
C GLY A 252 -1.63 -9.00 -5.00
N ALA A 253 -1.05 -9.44 -6.12
CA ALA A 253 -1.48 -8.98 -7.44
C ALA A 253 -2.91 -9.44 -7.79
N LEU A 254 -3.25 -10.69 -7.48
CA LEU A 254 -4.59 -11.24 -7.73
C LEU A 254 -5.65 -10.64 -6.81
N GLY A 255 -5.31 -10.38 -5.53
CA GLY A 255 -6.21 -9.71 -4.60
C GLY A 255 -6.65 -8.32 -5.10
N ALA A 256 -5.71 -7.54 -5.64
CA ALA A 256 -6.02 -6.27 -6.29
C ALA A 256 -6.86 -6.49 -7.56
N ALA A 257 -6.41 -7.35 -8.48
CA ALA A 257 -7.10 -7.56 -9.77
C ALA A 257 -8.54 -8.08 -9.64
N ILE A 258 -8.83 -8.97 -8.68
CA ILE A 258 -10.22 -9.37 -8.38
C ILE A 258 -11.01 -8.18 -7.80
N THR A 259 -10.40 -7.39 -6.93
CA THR A 259 -11.08 -6.23 -6.30
C THR A 259 -11.41 -5.15 -7.33
N ASP A 260 -10.49 -4.83 -8.23
CA ASP A 260 -10.71 -3.90 -9.36
C ASP A 260 -11.81 -4.45 -10.29
N ARG A 261 -11.74 -5.74 -10.66
CA ARG A 261 -12.77 -6.40 -11.49
C ARG A 261 -14.17 -6.36 -10.87
N LEU A 262 -14.26 -6.44 -9.54
CA LEU A 262 -15.52 -6.29 -8.80
C LEU A 262 -16.06 -4.85 -8.80
N PHE A 263 -15.23 -3.84 -8.97
CA PHE A 263 -15.69 -2.46 -9.23
C PHE A 263 -16.09 -2.26 -10.70
N ASP A 264 -15.32 -2.79 -11.66
CA ASP A 264 -15.61 -2.69 -13.10
C ASP A 264 -16.96 -3.32 -13.48
N LEU A 265 -17.33 -4.41 -12.80
CA LEU A 265 -18.62 -5.09 -12.94
C LEU A 265 -19.77 -4.41 -12.16
N ASP A 266 -19.52 -3.28 -11.49
CA ASP A 266 -20.44 -2.59 -10.57
C ASP A 266 -20.94 -3.46 -9.39
N TRP A 267 -20.26 -4.58 -9.09
CA TRP A 267 -20.61 -5.47 -7.98
C TRP A 267 -20.28 -4.81 -6.64
N LEU A 268 -19.14 -4.13 -6.56
CA LEU A 268 -18.75 -3.27 -5.44
C LEU A 268 -18.94 -1.80 -5.79
N ARG A 269 -19.36 -1.02 -4.79
CA ARG A 269 -19.35 0.45 -4.80
C ARG A 269 -18.75 0.97 -3.50
N HIS A 270 -18.11 2.14 -3.53
CA HIS A 270 -17.72 2.79 -2.28
C HIS A 270 -18.96 3.17 -1.42
N GLY A 271 -18.80 3.07 -0.11
CA GLY A 271 -19.76 3.58 0.88
C GLY A 271 -19.48 5.05 1.24
N LYS A 272 -20.14 5.52 2.31
CA LYS A 272 -19.99 6.90 2.83
C LYS A 272 -18.53 7.26 3.23
N TYR A 273 -17.74 6.25 3.62
CA TYR A 273 -16.33 6.40 3.97
C TYR A 273 -15.51 5.63 2.93
N ARG A 274 -14.43 6.20 2.41
CA ARG A 274 -13.70 5.68 1.23
C ARG A 274 -13.25 4.21 1.36
N ARG A 275 -12.84 3.77 2.56
CA ARG A 275 -12.47 2.37 2.83
C ARG A 275 -13.64 1.40 2.93
N VAL A 276 -14.86 1.87 3.22
CA VAL A 276 -16.06 1.00 3.22
C VAL A 276 -16.46 0.76 1.77
N VAL A 277 -16.74 -0.49 1.44
CA VAL A 277 -17.40 -0.87 0.18
C VAL A 277 -18.75 -1.52 0.48
N ARG A 278 -19.63 -1.55 -0.51
CA ARG A 278 -20.96 -2.17 -0.42
C ARG A 278 -21.23 -2.99 -1.67
N LEU A 279 -21.87 -4.15 -1.50
CA LEU A 279 -22.39 -4.93 -2.62
C LEU A 279 -23.64 -4.27 -3.19
N THR A 280 -23.70 -4.18 -4.52
CA THR A 280 -24.95 -3.97 -5.26
C THR A 280 -25.77 -5.27 -5.32
N ASP A 281 -26.98 -5.21 -5.87
CA ASP A 281 -27.83 -6.38 -6.08
C ASP A 281 -27.21 -7.32 -7.13
N ALA A 282 -26.76 -6.76 -8.27
CA ALA A 282 -25.94 -7.47 -9.25
C ALA A 282 -24.66 -8.07 -8.65
N GLY A 283 -24.05 -7.40 -7.66
CA GLY A 283 -22.89 -7.93 -6.94
C GLY A 283 -23.18 -9.10 -6.00
N ARG A 284 -24.43 -9.24 -5.51
CA ARG A 284 -24.85 -10.43 -4.76
C ARG A 284 -25.03 -11.61 -5.71
N GLU A 285 -25.85 -11.41 -6.75
CA GLU A 285 -26.14 -12.42 -7.78
C GLU A 285 -24.86 -12.90 -8.48
N GLY A 286 -23.95 -11.97 -8.81
CA GLY A 286 -22.68 -12.26 -9.47
C GLY A 286 -21.69 -13.04 -8.61
N LEU A 287 -21.52 -12.69 -7.33
CA LEU A 287 -20.65 -13.43 -6.41
C LEU A 287 -21.20 -14.83 -6.11
N GLU A 288 -22.52 -14.98 -5.99
CA GLU A 288 -23.16 -16.28 -5.79
C GLU A 288 -22.99 -17.16 -7.03
N GLY A 289 -23.31 -16.66 -8.23
CA GLY A 289 -23.17 -17.41 -9.48
C GLY A 289 -21.72 -17.75 -9.87
N THR A 290 -20.76 -16.86 -9.57
CA THR A 290 -19.35 -17.03 -9.99
C THR A 290 -18.52 -17.78 -8.96
N PHE A 291 -18.64 -17.43 -7.69
CA PHE A 291 -17.79 -17.97 -6.62
C PHE A 291 -18.54 -18.85 -5.62
N GLY A 292 -19.88 -18.89 -5.64
CA GLY A 292 -20.68 -19.64 -4.66
C GLY A 292 -20.77 -18.96 -3.29
N ILE A 293 -20.50 -17.64 -3.22
CA ILE A 293 -20.62 -16.86 -1.99
C ILE A 293 -22.09 -16.45 -1.82
N PRO A 294 -22.79 -16.85 -0.74
CA PRO A 294 -24.21 -16.54 -0.57
C PRO A 294 -24.51 -15.04 -0.60
N ALA A 295 -25.60 -14.64 -1.28
CA ALA A 295 -26.07 -13.26 -1.37
C ALA A 295 -26.31 -12.56 -0.02
N ASP A 296 -26.39 -13.28 1.10
CA ASP A 296 -26.57 -12.75 2.44
C ASP A 296 -25.30 -12.69 3.31
N ALA A 297 -24.17 -13.25 2.86
CA ALA A 297 -22.93 -13.34 3.65
C ALA A 297 -22.38 -11.99 4.18
N ALA A 298 -22.74 -10.87 3.53
CA ALA A 298 -22.34 -9.51 3.90
C ALA A 298 -23.46 -8.64 4.54
N ARG A 299 -24.56 -9.24 5.03
CA ARG A 299 -25.75 -8.52 5.53
C ARG A 299 -25.60 -7.73 6.83
#